data_AF-A0A1F7ZWT1-F1
#
_entry.id   AF-A0A1F7ZWT1-F1
#
_cell.length_a   1.000
_cell.length_b   1.000
_cell.length_c   1.000
_cell.angle_alpha   90.00
_cell.angle_beta   90.00
_cell.angle_gamma   90.00
#
_symmetry.space_group_name_H-M   'P 1'
#
loop_
_entity.id
_entity.type
_entity.pdbx_description
1 polymer ?
#
loop_
_entity_poly.entity_id
_entity_poly.type
_entity_poly.pdbx_seq_one_letter_code
_entity_poly.pdbx_strand_id
1 'polypeptide(L)'
;MPPQTPQSATTVYLDQPPSCLQTCPASPNHIVIGTYLLTETKDEANDTVHQTKTGSLQLWQVTPETNTLTRIQTLPLPHAVFDLHFHPTDPTLLAIATSSASVSLFRVALSSGAEPEIRPLWTKAVHEDPSIPALFLAWTPASWLTGERADGVAVTFSDGRT
;
A
#
# COMPACT_ATOMS: atom_id res chain seq x y z
N MET A 1 27.99 23.34 -10.49
CA MET A 1 27.15 23.41 -9.29
C MET A 1 27.67 22.35 -8.32
N PRO A 2 28.05 22.70 -7.08
CA PRO A 2 28.56 21.71 -6.12
C PRO A 2 27.42 20.76 -5.67
N PRO A 3 27.72 19.48 -5.37
CA PRO A 3 26.72 18.55 -4.83
C PRO A 3 26.20 19.04 -3.47
N GLN A 4 24.88 18.94 -3.29
CA GLN A 4 24.23 19.28 -2.02
C GLN A 4 24.13 18.05 -1.13
N THR A 5 24.21 18.25 0.19
CA THR A 5 24.01 17.21 1.20
C THR A 5 22.76 17.55 2.01
N PRO A 6 21.55 17.20 1.52
CA PRO A 6 20.33 17.46 2.25
C PRO A 6 20.33 16.75 3.60
N GLN A 7 19.92 17.46 4.64
CA GLN A 7 19.73 16.93 5.99
C GLN A 7 18.24 16.66 6.22
N SER A 8 17.91 15.63 7.00
CA SER A 8 16.53 15.36 7.36
C SER A 8 16.00 16.45 8.30
N ALA A 9 14.83 17.02 7.98
CA ALA A 9 14.15 17.96 8.88
C ALA A 9 13.48 17.23 10.06
N THR A 10 13.03 15.98 9.86
CA THR A 10 12.41 15.12 10.87
C THR A 10 12.49 13.67 10.42
N THR A 11 12.72 12.77 11.37
CA THR A 11 12.76 11.32 11.15
C THR A 11 11.84 10.63 12.13
N VAL A 12 10.97 9.77 11.62
CA VAL A 12 10.07 8.92 12.42
C VAL A 12 10.34 7.46 12.05
N TYR A 13 10.26 6.57 13.04
CA TYR A 13 10.40 5.13 12.86
C TYR A 13 9.03 4.46 13.00
N LEU A 14 8.66 3.66 12.00
CA LEU A 14 7.43 2.90 12.02
C LEU A 14 7.59 1.65 12.90
N ASP A 15 6.47 1.16 13.40
CA ASP A 15 6.35 -0.10 14.15
C ASP A 15 6.54 -1.34 13.26
N GLN A 16 6.32 -1.20 11.95
CA GLN A 16 6.58 -2.22 10.94
C GLN A 16 7.44 -1.65 9.80
N PRO A 17 8.29 -2.47 9.15
CA PRO A 17 9.08 -2.04 8.01
C PRO A 17 8.20 -1.45 6.88
N PRO A 18 8.43 -0.20 6.45
CA PRO A 18 7.75 0.36 5.29
C PRO A 18 8.23 -0.35 4.02
N SER A 19 7.30 -0.73 3.15
CA SER A 19 7.61 -1.39 1.86
C SER A 19 7.35 -0.47 0.67
N CYS A 20 6.29 0.35 0.73
CA CYS A 20 5.91 1.29 -0.31
C CYS A 20 5.17 2.48 0.30
N LEU A 21 5.15 3.63 -0.40
CA LEU A 21 4.38 4.79 0.02
C LEU A 21 3.94 5.63 -1.18
N GLN A 22 2.82 6.33 -1.04
CA GLN A 22 2.42 7.41 -1.95
C GLN A 22 1.72 8.54 -1.22
N THR A 23 1.92 9.76 -1.72
CA THR A 23 1.12 10.92 -1.32
C THR A 23 -0.28 10.82 -1.92
N CYS A 24 -1.31 11.10 -1.12
CA CYS A 24 -2.68 11.13 -1.58
C CYS A 24 -2.90 12.31 -2.54
N PRO A 25 -3.29 12.07 -3.81
CA PRO A 25 -3.48 13.15 -4.77
C PRO A 25 -4.61 14.13 -4.38
N ALA A 26 -5.63 13.64 -3.64
CA ALA A 26 -6.73 14.48 -3.17
C ALA A 26 -6.36 15.36 -1.97
N SER A 27 -5.29 15.03 -1.25
CA SER A 27 -4.80 15.80 -0.11
C SER A 27 -3.28 15.65 0.02
N PRO A 28 -2.49 16.58 -0.53
CA PRO A 28 -1.03 16.48 -0.61
C PRO A 28 -0.31 16.39 0.75
N ASN A 29 -0.99 16.78 1.83
CA ASN A 29 -0.50 16.67 3.20
C ASN A 29 -0.77 15.30 3.83
N HIS A 30 -1.30 14.34 3.08
CA HIS A 30 -1.53 12.98 3.55
C HIS A 30 -0.74 11.98 2.71
N ILE A 31 -0.09 11.04 3.39
CA ILE A 31 0.62 9.93 2.76
C ILE A 31 0.05 8.61 3.25
N VAL A 32 -0.03 7.64 2.34
CA VAL A 32 -0.37 6.25 2.68
C VAL A 32 0.91 5.42 2.57
N ILE A 33 1.21 4.66 3.61
CA ILE A 33 2.38 3.79 3.69
C ILE A 33 1.89 2.35 3.79
N GLY A 34 2.36 1.49 2.89
CA GLY A 34 2.24 0.04 3.00
C GLY A 34 3.41 -0.54 3.80
N THR A 35 3.14 -1.56 4.60
CA THR A 35 4.17 -2.23 5.40
C THR A 35 4.30 -3.72 5.08
N TYR A 36 5.46 -4.25 5.42
CA TYR A 36 5.83 -5.65 5.29
C TYR A 36 6.39 -6.15 6.63
N LEU A 37 5.78 -7.19 7.19
CA LEU A 37 6.26 -7.87 8.38
C LEU A 37 6.38 -9.38 8.09
N LEU A 38 7.60 -9.90 8.20
CA LEU A 38 7.86 -11.34 8.15
C LEU A 38 7.98 -11.86 9.58
N THR A 39 7.16 -12.84 9.94
CA THR A 39 7.25 -13.57 11.21
C THR A 39 7.63 -15.00 10.93
N GLU A 40 8.67 -15.48 11.61
CA GLU A 40 9.11 -16.87 11.54
C GLU A 40 8.68 -17.58 12.83
N THR A 41 8.03 -18.72 12.69
CA THR A 41 7.68 -19.59 13.81
C THR A 41 8.32 -20.94 13.56
N LYS A 42 9.25 -21.33 14.43
CA LYS A 42 9.87 -22.64 14.38
C LYS A 42 8.97 -23.64 15.10
N ASP A 43 8.57 -24.69 14.41
CA ASP A 43 7.91 -25.82 15.03
C ASP A 43 8.97 -26.78 15.60
N GLU A 44 9.05 -26.83 16.93
CA GLU A 44 10.05 -27.63 17.64
C GLU A 44 9.89 -29.15 17.43
N ALA A 45 8.71 -29.61 17.00
CA ALA A 45 8.43 -31.04 16.83
C ALA A 45 8.92 -31.60 15.50
N ASN A 46 9.00 -30.78 14.45
CA ASN A 46 9.34 -31.21 13.09
C ASN A 46 10.53 -30.45 12.47
N ASP A 47 11.17 -29.55 13.22
CA ASP A 47 12.27 -28.68 12.79
C ASP A 47 11.93 -27.83 11.54
N THR A 48 10.64 -27.58 11.31
CA THR A 48 10.18 -26.75 10.19
C THR A 48 10.03 -25.29 10.60
N VAL A 49 10.36 -24.37 9.69
CA VAL A 49 10.18 -22.92 9.89
C VAL A 49 8.98 -22.45 9.09
N HIS A 50 7.95 -21.99 9.78
CA HIS A 50 6.78 -21.36 9.17
C HIS A 50 7.00 -19.86 9.04
N GLN A 51 6.94 -19.36 7.81
CA GLN A 51 7.06 -17.94 7.51
C GLN A 51 5.68 -17.35 7.20
N THR A 52 5.27 -16.36 7.99
CA THR A 52 4.02 -15.60 7.77
C THR A 52 4.36 -14.17 7.36
N LYS A 53 3.82 -13.73 6.23
CA LYS A 53 3.94 -12.35 5.74
C LYS A 53 2.66 -11.59 6.08
N THR A 54 2.74 -10.61 6.97
CA THR A 54 1.65 -9.69 7.32
C THR A 54 2.06 -8.25 7.03
N GLY A 55 1.13 -7.30 7.21
CA GLY A 55 1.42 -5.89 6.97
C GLY A 55 0.30 -5.00 7.47
N SER A 56 0.33 -3.75 7.02
CA SER A 56 -0.66 -2.73 7.32
C SER A 56 -0.68 -1.66 6.23
N LEU A 57 -1.79 -0.93 6.14
CA LEU A 57 -1.82 0.40 5.54
C LEU A 57 -1.86 1.44 6.65
N GLN A 58 -0.95 2.41 6.58
CA GLN A 58 -0.89 3.50 7.54
C GLN A 58 -1.18 4.82 6.85
N LEU A 59 -2.14 5.58 7.40
CA LEU A 59 -2.41 6.95 6.97
C LEU A 59 -1.64 7.91 7.87
N TRP A 60 -0.87 8.80 7.26
CA TRP A 60 -0.07 9.78 7.96
C TRP A 60 -0.36 11.18 7.43
N GLN A 61 -0.33 12.15 8.33
CA GLN A 61 -0.37 13.57 8.03
C GLN A 61 1.05 14.14 8.06
N VAL A 62 1.37 14.89 7.02
CA VAL A 62 2.53 15.76 6.92
C VAL A 62 2.07 17.17 7.24
N THR A 63 2.73 17.83 8.19
CA THR A 63 2.52 19.26 8.49
C THR A 63 3.78 20.02 8.09
N PRO A 64 3.85 20.56 6.86
CA PRO A 64 5.06 21.21 6.34
C PRO A 64 5.51 22.40 7.19
N GLU A 65 4.57 23.11 7.83
CA GLU A 65 4.84 24.31 8.62
C GLU A 65 5.70 24.00 9.86
N THR A 66 5.51 22.81 10.43
CA THR A 66 6.22 22.34 11.64
C THR A 66 7.21 21.22 11.34
N ASN A 67 7.32 20.78 10.08
CA ASN A 67 8.08 19.60 9.65
C ASN A 67 7.70 18.32 10.41
N THR A 68 6.44 18.18 10.85
CA THR A 68 6.00 17.02 11.65
C THR A 68 5.29 15.97 10.81
N LEU A 69 5.47 14.71 11.20
CA LEU A 69 4.76 13.55 10.66
C LEU A 69 3.93 12.92 11.79
N THR A 70 2.62 12.81 11.58
CA THR A 70 1.69 12.25 12.57
C THR A 70 0.91 11.10 11.96
N ARG A 71 0.90 9.94 12.62
CA ARG A 71 0.09 8.79 12.18
C ARG A 71 -1.36 8.99 12.61
N ILE A 72 -2.27 8.96 11.63
CA ILE A 72 -3.72 9.08 11.83
C ILE A 72 -4.33 7.69 12.04
N GLN A 73 -4.00 6.73 11.19
CA GLN A 73 -4.64 5.42 11.19
C GLN A 73 -3.62 4.32 10.87
N THR A 74 -3.79 3.17 11.51
CA THR A 74 -3.15 1.90 11.10
C THR A 74 -4.25 0.88 10.83
N LEU A 75 -4.32 0.41 9.58
CA LEU A 75 -5.23 -0.66 9.16
C LEU A 75 -4.41 -1.95 9.00
N PRO A 76 -4.49 -2.91 9.95
CA PRO A 76 -3.74 -4.16 9.86
C PRO A 76 -4.26 -5.03 8.71
N LEU A 77 -3.35 -5.74 8.06
CA LEU A 77 -3.63 -6.65 6.95
C LEU A 77 -3.02 -8.03 7.23
N PRO A 78 -3.74 -9.13 6.87
CA PRO A 78 -3.23 -10.49 7.04
C PRO A 78 -2.13 -10.86 6.02
N HIS A 79 -1.73 -9.91 5.18
CA HIS A 79 -0.77 -10.07 4.09
C HIS A 79 0.13 -8.84 4.03
N ALA A 80 1.35 -9.01 3.53
CA ALA A 80 2.24 -7.88 3.31
C ALA A 80 1.82 -7.08 2.07
N VAL A 81 2.12 -5.77 2.10
CA VAL A 81 1.89 -4.85 0.98
C VAL A 81 3.18 -4.74 0.17
N PHE A 82 3.15 -5.07 -1.12
CA PHE A 82 4.33 -4.97 -1.99
C PHE A 82 4.33 -3.72 -2.84
N ASP A 83 3.15 -3.26 -3.23
CA ASP A 83 3.01 -2.07 -4.07
C ASP A 83 1.69 -1.36 -3.77
N LEU A 84 1.66 -0.06 -4.03
CA LEU A 84 0.53 0.82 -3.77
C LEU A 84 0.45 1.92 -4.82
N HIS A 85 -0.72 2.03 -5.45
CA HIS A 85 -0.99 3.09 -6.41
C HIS A 85 -2.37 3.71 -6.26
N PHE A 86 -2.42 5.04 -6.15
CA PHE A 86 -3.64 5.82 -6.32
C PHE A 86 -4.13 5.77 -7.77
N HIS A 87 -5.45 5.82 -7.93
CA HIS A 87 -6.11 5.81 -9.23
C HIS A 87 -5.78 7.10 -10.00
N PRO A 88 -5.51 7.03 -11.33
CA PRO A 88 -5.11 8.19 -12.11
C PRO A 88 -6.20 9.27 -12.26
N THR A 89 -7.48 8.91 -12.12
CA THR A 89 -8.61 9.85 -12.26
C THR A 89 -9.49 9.99 -11.01
N ASP A 90 -9.36 9.09 -10.04
CA ASP A 90 -10.06 9.17 -8.75
C ASP A 90 -9.01 9.34 -7.64
N PRO A 91 -8.73 10.60 -7.24
CA PRO A 91 -7.58 10.90 -6.39
C PRO A 91 -7.72 10.40 -4.95
N THR A 92 -8.85 9.78 -4.60
CA THR A 92 -9.10 9.19 -3.28
C THR A 92 -9.06 7.65 -3.30
N LEU A 93 -9.06 7.04 -4.48
CA LEU A 93 -9.07 5.60 -4.66
C LEU A 93 -7.63 5.08 -4.77
N LEU A 94 -7.31 4.00 -4.08
CA LEU A 94 -6.01 3.32 -4.21
C LEU A 94 -6.17 1.80 -4.27
N ALA A 95 -5.25 1.15 -4.98
CA ALA A 95 -5.10 -0.30 -4.99
C ALA A 95 -3.74 -0.69 -4.40
N ILE A 96 -3.68 -1.90 -3.86
CA ILE A 96 -2.43 -2.50 -3.37
C ILE A 96 -2.22 -3.90 -3.95
N ALA A 97 -0.96 -4.26 -4.17
CA ALA A 97 -0.52 -5.62 -4.50
C ALA A 97 -0.03 -6.31 -3.22
N THR A 98 -0.39 -7.58 -3.03
CA THR A 98 -0.18 -8.27 -1.75
C THR A 98 0.57 -9.59 -1.87
N SER A 99 1.09 -10.08 -0.73
CA SER A 99 1.75 -11.37 -0.63
C SER A 99 0.86 -12.61 -0.75
N SER A 100 -0.46 -12.46 -0.91
CA SER A 100 -1.43 -13.55 -1.03
C SER A 100 -2.06 -13.65 -2.41
N ALA A 101 -1.30 -13.25 -3.44
CA ALA A 101 -1.74 -13.26 -4.83
C ALA A 101 -3.05 -12.49 -5.05
N SER A 102 -3.22 -11.38 -4.31
CA SER A 102 -4.45 -10.59 -4.33
C SER A 102 -4.18 -9.10 -4.51
N VAL A 103 -5.17 -8.43 -5.10
CA VAL A 103 -5.28 -6.98 -5.14
C VAL A 103 -6.41 -6.54 -4.21
N SER A 104 -6.13 -5.54 -3.39
CA SER A 104 -7.14 -4.92 -2.51
C SER A 104 -7.32 -3.46 -2.86
N LEU A 105 -8.57 -2.99 -2.81
CA LEU A 105 -8.96 -1.62 -3.12
C LEU A 105 -9.45 -0.90 -1.88
N PHE A 106 -9.01 0.34 -1.71
CA PHE A 106 -9.35 1.20 -0.59
C PHE A 106 -9.69 2.61 -1.07
N ARG A 107 -10.40 3.37 -0.22
CA ARG A 107 -10.65 4.79 -0.43
C ARG A 107 -10.20 5.60 0.77
N VAL A 108 -9.52 6.71 0.53
CA VAL A 108 -9.22 7.71 1.55
C VAL A 108 -10.41 8.66 1.67
N ALA A 109 -11.12 8.60 2.79
CA ALA A 109 -12.21 9.52 3.09
C ALA A 109 -11.65 10.81 3.71
N LEU A 110 -11.89 11.94 3.02
CA LEU A 110 -11.41 13.28 3.39
C LEU A 110 -12.60 14.20 3.66
N SER A 111 -13.42 13.88 4.67
CA SER A 111 -14.63 14.66 4.96
C SER A 111 -14.30 15.92 5.76
N SER A 112 -14.87 17.07 5.41
CA SER A 112 -14.73 18.29 6.19
C SER A 112 -15.31 18.11 7.60
N GLY A 113 -14.45 18.15 8.62
CA GLY A 113 -14.86 18.03 10.03
C GLY A 113 -14.80 16.62 10.62
N ALA A 114 -14.37 15.61 9.86
CA ALA A 114 -14.02 14.30 10.39
C ALA A 114 -12.54 14.02 10.18
N GLU A 115 -11.97 13.13 11.00
CA GLU A 115 -10.60 12.68 10.83
C GLU A 115 -10.48 11.85 9.53
N PRO A 116 -9.45 12.09 8.69
CA PRO A 116 -9.20 11.31 7.50
C PRO A 116 -9.05 9.81 7.81
N GLU A 117 -9.58 8.95 6.95
CA GLU A 117 -9.46 7.50 7.15
C GLU A 117 -9.38 6.72 5.83
N ILE A 118 -8.70 5.59 5.88
CA ILE A 118 -8.66 4.56 4.84
C ILE A 118 -9.83 3.61 5.08
N ARG A 119 -10.67 3.46 4.05
CA ARG A 119 -11.82 2.54 4.05
C ARG A 119 -11.57 1.40 3.06
N PRO A 120 -11.63 0.13 3.49
CA PRO A 120 -11.56 -1.00 2.57
C PRO A 120 -12.80 -1.04 1.68
N LEU A 121 -12.61 -1.34 0.39
CA LEU A 121 -13.69 -1.53 -0.58
C LEU A 121 -13.86 -3.01 -0.93
N TRP A 122 -12.80 -3.66 -1.40
CA TRP A 122 -12.80 -5.08 -1.72
C TRP A 122 -11.40 -5.66 -1.83
N THR A 123 -11.31 -6.99 -1.82
CA THR A 123 -10.10 -7.75 -2.13
C THR A 123 -10.44 -8.83 -3.16
N LYS A 124 -9.59 -9.03 -4.16
CA LYS A 124 -9.75 -10.06 -5.19
C LYS A 124 -8.46 -10.83 -5.37
N ALA A 125 -8.55 -12.16 -5.37
CA ALA A 125 -7.47 -13.01 -5.86
C ALA A 125 -7.26 -12.73 -7.36
N VAL A 126 -6.01 -12.61 -7.77
CA VAL A 126 -5.60 -12.29 -9.14
C VAL A 126 -4.65 -13.34 -9.73
N HIS A 127 -4.36 -14.41 -8.98
CA HIS A 127 -3.59 -15.57 -9.42
C HIS A 127 -4.28 -16.85 -8.94
N GLU A 128 -4.15 -17.95 -9.69
CA GLU A 128 -4.70 -19.26 -9.33
C GLU A 128 -4.01 -19.90 -8.12
N ASP A 129 -2.73 -19.61 -7.95
CA ASP A 129 -1.92 -20.07 -6.82
C ASP A 129 -1.76 -18.94 -5.79
N PRO A 130 -2.37 -19.05 -4.59
CA PRO A 130 -2.31 -18.03 -3.55
C PRO A 130 -0.90 -17.88 -2.92
N SER A 131 0.02 -18.81 -3.20
CA SER A 131 1.40 -18.75 -2.75
C SER A 131 2.31 -17.90 -3.63
N ILE A 132 1.80 -17.40 -4.77
CA ILE A 132 2.53 -16.55 -5.72
C ILE A 132 2.15 -15.08 -5.49
N PRO A 133 3.00 -14.28 -4.80
CA PRO A 133 2.78 -12.86 -4.60
C PRO A 133 2.43 -12.06 -5.87
N ALA A 134 1.49 -11.12 -5.70
CA ALA A 134 1.37 -9.97 -6.59
C ALA A 134 2.41 -8.93 -6.15
N LEU A 135 3.36 -8.60 -7.02
CA LEU A 135 4.52 -7.78 -6.69
C LEU A 135 4.36 -6.31 -7.06
N PHE A 136 3.65 -6.04 -8.15
CA PHE A 136 3.43 -4.71 -8.71
C PHE A 136 2.05 -4.64 -9.32
N LEU A 137 1.43 -3.45 -9.32
CA LEU A 137 0.21 -3.20 -10.07
C LEU A 137 0.29 -1.89 -10.85
N ALA A 138 -0.44 -1.80 -11.95
CA ALA A 138 -0.61 -0.54 -12.67
C ALA A 138 -2.07 -0.39 -13.09
N TRP A 139 -2.63 0.79 -12.83
CA TRP A 139 -3.93 1.18 -13.35
C TRP A 139 -3.90 1.28 -14.87
N THR A 140 -4.96 0.83 -15.53
CA THR A 140 -5.15 1.08 -16.96
C THR A 140 -5.21 2.59 -17.23
N PRO A 141 -4.67 3.07 -18.37
CA PRO A 141 -4.86 4.45 -18.78
C PRO A 141 -6.35 4.81 -18.93
N ALA A 142 -6.66 6.09 -18.79
CA ALA A 142 -8.02 6.58 -18.99
C ALA A 142 -8.53 6.21 -20.40
N SER A 143 -9.76 5.73 -20.48
CA SER A 143 -10.43 5.32 -21.74
C SER A 143 -9.81 4.11 -22.46
N TRP A 144 -8.94 3.34 -21.80
CA TRP A 144 -8.38 2.12 -22.40
C TRP A 144 -9.43 1.02 -22.59
N LEU A 145 -10.39 0.93 -21.67
CA LEU A 145 -11.48 -0.04 -21.72
C LEU A 145 -12.75 0.61 -22.30
N THR A 146 -13.42 -0.11 -23.19
CA THR A 146 -14.58 0.40 -23.95
C THR A 146 -15.91 0.31 -23.21
N GLY A 147 -15.92 -0.24 -21.99
CA GLY A 147 -17.11 -0.34 -21.15
C GLY A 147 -17.38 0.95 -20.37
N GLU A 148 -18.66 1.27 -20.15
CA GLU A 148 -19.03 2.41 -19.31
C GLU A 148 -18.51 2.20 -17.88
N ARG A 149 -17.66 3.13 -17.39
CA ARG A 149 -16.93 3.02 -16.11
C ARG A 149 -16.05 1.77 -15.98
N ALA A 150 -15.55 1.24 -17.08
CA ALA A 150 -14.59 0.15 -17.05
C ALA A 150 -13.21 0.68 -16.66
N ASP A 151 -12.70 0.21 -15.52
CA ASP A 151 -11.32 0.36 -15.09
C ASP A 151 -10.67 -1.03 -14.97
N GLY A 152 -9.35 -1.07 -15.10
CA GLY A 152 -8.57 -2.29 -14.97
C GLY A 152 -7.26 -2.06 -14.23
N VAL A 153 -6.68 -3.17 -13.79
CA VAL A 153 -5.33 -3.21 -13.27
C VAL A 153 -4.56 -4.31 -13.98
N ALA A 154 -3.32 -4.02 -14.36
CA ALA A 154 -2.34 -5.04 -14.70
C ALA A 154 -1.54 -5.37 -13.44
N VAL A 155 -1.18 -6.63 -13.24
CA VAL A 155 -0.49 -7.11 -12.04
C VAL A 155 0.68 -7.98 -12.47
N THR A 156 1.85 -7.83 -11.87
CA THR A 156 2.96 -8.78 -12.11
C THR A 156 3.19 -9.67 -10.89
N PHE A 157 3.60 -10.90 -11.15
CA PHE A 157 3.69 -11.95 -10.16
C PHE A 157 5.13 -12.40 -9.93
N SER A 158 5.41 -13.01 -8.77
CA SER A 158 6.76 -13.49 -8.43
C SER A 158 7.24 -14.67 -9.29
N ASP A 159 6.35 -15.31 -10.04
CA ASP A 159 6.69 -16.36 -11.01
C ASP A 159 7.00 -15.81 -12.42
N GLY A 160 6.98 -14.47 -12.58
CA GLY A 160 7.28 -13.78 -13.83
C GLY A 160 6.09 -13.57 -14.77
N ARG A 161 4.86 -13.93 -14.36
CA ARG A 161 3.65 -13.70 -15.17
C ARG A 161 3.07 -12.29 -14.98
N THR A 162 2.18 -11.89 -15.89
CA THR A 162 1.40 -10.63 -15.85
C THR A 162 -0.04 -10.89 -16.28
#